data_AF-A0A6N9IXF1-F1
#
_entry.id   AF-A0A6N9IXF1-F1
#
_cell.length_a   1.000
_cell.length_b   1.000
_cell.length_c   1.000
_cell.angle_alpha   90.00
_cell.angle_beta   90.00
_cell.angle_gamma   90.00
#
_symmetry.space_group_name_H-M   'P 1'
#
loop_
_entity.id
_entity.type
_entity.pdbx_description
1 polymer ?
#
loop_
_entity_poly.entity_id
_entity_poly.type
_entity_poly.pdbx_seq_one_letter_code
_entity_poly.pdbx_strand_id
1 'polypeptide(L)'
;MIRVRASQIFTHSMEEVVAAKKQLDSGTPFEEVVTKFSTCPSKENAGDLGWMPEGNLQSIMGKTVTEADLGNIIGPVHSQYGYHILKISEIEVEKIEGPFNAEVSMATANQIFPDVHTVLFKEFHIGMPVTPYKTEDTLASVCQDQGKNLQEVINCLNREYSEKNIAIMTCEELKQKIDSGNKPTMLDIRESWERDIAKIEDSHIINAENNEHVLGTFEKDREIVLIDWKQDRSPSFQKWLSQRGFKNIKCLEGGIDFWSEKIDTRLNRYDIDEDDGYRYEDILEENNEEHDDHEGHDHS
;
A
#
# COMPACT_ATOMS: atom_id res chain seq x y z
N MET A 1 4.17 0.18 2.46
CA MET A 1 5.53 -0.02 1.91
C MET A 1 6.45 1.08 2.46
N ILE A 2 7.71 0.77 2.84
CA ILE A 2 8.69 1.80 3.23
C ILE A 2 9.47 2.20 1.99
N ARG A 3 9.46 3.50 1.67
CA ARG A 3 10.28 4.10 0.63
C ARG A 3 11.31 5.00 1.27
N VAL A 4 12.49 5.04 0.69
CA VAL A 4 13.59 5.90 1.15
C VAL A 4 14.12 6.68 -0.03
N ARG A 5 14.54 7.92 0.22
CA ARG A 5 15.33 8.70 -0.71
C ARG A 5 16.72 8.88 -0.12
N ALA A 6 17.74 8.57 -0.92
CA ALA A 6 19.12 8.63 -0.48
C ALA A 6 20.04 9.09 -1.60
N SER A 7 21.15 9.70 -1.21
CA SER A 7 22.26 10.03 -2.10
C SER A 7 23.48 9.17 -1.78
N GLN A 8 24.32 8.91 -2.78
CA GLN A 8 25.54 8.13 -2.59
C GLN A 8 26.80 8.76 -3.20
N ILE A 9 27.93 8.48 -2.55
CA ILE A 9 29.26 8.53 -3.14
C ILE A 9 29.70 7.08 -3.36
N PHE A 10 29.99 6.72 -4.60
CA PHE A 10 30.39 5.36 -4.96
C PHE A 10 31.75 5.32 -5.64
N THR A 11 32.63 4.43 -5.19
CA THR A 11 33.92 4.19 -5.84
C THR A 11 34.34 2.72 -5.67
N HIS A 12 35.12 2.23 -6.62
CA HIS A 12 35.75 0.91 -6.53
C HIS A 12 37.04 0.93 -5.69
N SER A 13 37.53 2.12 -5.31
CA SER A 13 38.78 2.30 -4.57
C SER A 13 38.56 2.56 -3.09
N MET A 14 39.17 1.72 -2.24
CA MET A 14 39.20 1.92 -0.80
C MET A 14 39.88 3.24 -0.41
N GLU A 15 40.93 3.63 -1.13
CA GLU A 15 41.65 4.87 -0.84
C GLU A 15 40.78 6.09 -1.11
N GLU A 16 40.03 6.08 -2.21
CA GLU A 16 39.13 7.17 -2.58
C GLU A 16 37.96 7.30 -1.62
N VAL A 17 37.34 6.19 -1.19
CA VAL A 17 36.20 6.27 -0.27
C VAL A 17 36.63 6.75 1.12
N VAL A 18 37.84 6.37 1.58
CA VAL A 18 38.40 6.86 2.84
C VAL A 18 38.73 8.36 2.74
N ALA A 19 39.28 8.82 1.60
CA ALA A 19 39.53 10.22 1.36
C ALA A 19 38.23 11.06 1.27
N ALA A 20 37.18 10.50 0.66
CA ALA A 20 35.86 11.09 0.59
C ALA A 20 35.26 11.25 2.01
N LYS A 21 35.29 10.19 2.82
CA LYS A 21 34.80 10.23 4.21
C LYS A 21 35.53 11.29 5.03
N LYS A 22 36.85 11.40 4.88
CA LYS A 22 37.64 12.42 5.59
C LYS A 22 37.23 13.85 5.23
N GLN A 23 36.85 14.11 3.97
CA GLN A 23 36.35 15.43 3.56
C GLN A 23 34.96 15.73 4.15
N LEU A 24 34.07 14.74 4.14
CA LEU A 24 32.75 14.87 4.78
C LEU A 24 32.89 15.15 6.28
N ASP A 25 33.79 14.44 6.97
CA ASP A 25 34.04 14.64 8.41
C ASP A 25 34.67 16.00 8.73
N SER A 26 35.33 16.62 7.75
CA SER A 26 35.85 17.99 7.88
C SER A 26 34.81 19.08 7.58
N GLY A 27 33.57 18.69 7.25
CA GLY A 27 32.46 19.60 6.97
C GLY A 27 32.34 20.02 5.50
N THR A 28 33.04 19.38 4.57
CA THR A 28 32.84 19.61 3.14
C THR A 28 31.43 19.18 2.74
N PRO A 29 30.67 20.00 1.98
CA PRO A 29 29.33 19.64 1.51
C PRO A 29 29.33 18.32 0.74
N PHE A 30 28.30 17.49 0.96
CA PHE A 30 28.20 16.16 0.38
C PHE A 30 28.31 16.16 -1.15
N GLU A 31 27.65 17.12 -1.78
CA GLU A 31 27.56 17.30 -3.24
C GLU A 31 28.93 17.59 -3.88
N GLU A 32 29.78 18.35 -3.18
CA GLU A 32 31.16 18.61 -3.62
C GLU A 32 32.00 17.32 -3.56
N VAL A 33 31.83 16.53 -2.50
CA VAL A 33 32.53 15.25 -2.36
C VAL A 33 32.06 14.23 -3.41
N VAL A 34 30.76 14.21 -3.72
CA VAL A 34 30.20 13.40 -4.82
C VAL A 34 30.87 13.75 -6.15
N THR A 35 30.92 15.04 -6.49
CA THR A 35 31.52 15.51 -7.75
C THR A 35 32.98 15.05 -7.89
N LYS A 36 33.70 15.00 -6.77
CA LYS A 36 35.13 14.70 -6.73
C LYS A 36 35.47 13.20 -6.72
N PHE A 37 34.68 12.38 -6.01
CA PHE A 37 35.03 10.98 -5.74
C PHE A 37 34.05 9.95 -6.30
N SER A 38 32.84 10.34 -6.66
CA SER A 38 31.83 9.38 -7.11
C SER A 38 32.03 8.99 -8.58
N THR A 39 32.02 7.69 -8.84
CA THR A 39 32.07 7.08 -10.17
C THR A 39 30.69 6.59 -10.64
N CYS A 40 29.65 6.68 -9.79
CA CYS A 40 28.27 6.34 -10.16
C CYS A 40 27.66 7.42 -11.07
N PRO A 41 26.83 7.06 -12.07
CA PRO A 41 26.10 8.02 -12.92
C PRO A 41 25.26 9.03 -12.13
N SER A 42 24.75 8.65 -10.95
CA SER A 42 24.02 9.55 -10.05
C SER A 42 24.77 10.84 -9.67
N LYS A 43 26.10 10.88 -9.86
CA LYS A 43 26.91 12.09 -9.64
C LYS A 43 26.39 13.31 -10.41
N GLU A 44 25.72 13.12 -11.54
CA GLU A 44 25.10 14.20 -12.33
C GLU A 44 23.96 14.89 -11.57
N ASN A 45 23.29 14.16 -10.67
CA ASN A 45 22.25 14.66 -9.78
C ASN A 45 22.75 14.73 -8.33
N ALA A 46 23.99 15.18 -8.14
CA ALA A 46 24.63 15.31 -6.83
C ALA A 46 24.62 14.01 -5.99
N GLY A 47 24.58 12.85 -6.65
CA GLY A 47 24.59 11.53 -6.04
C GLY A 47 23.21 11.02 -5.66
N ASP A 48 22.14 11.77 -5.94
CA ASP A 48 20.77 11.37 -5.65
C ASP A 48 20.37 10.11 -6.45
N LEU A 49 19.75 9.16 -5.74
CA LEU A 49 19.26 7.91 -6.28
C LEU A 49 17.75 7.89 -6.45
N GLY A 50 17.06 8.98 -6.07
CA GLY A 50 15.61 9.06 -6.09
C GLY A 50 14.96 8.18 -5.01
N TRP A 51 13.64 8.05 -5.11
CA TRP A 51 12.85 7.20 -4.24
C TRP A 51 13.03 5.73 -4.60
N MET A 52 13.31 4.90 -3.60
CA MET A 52 13.47 3.46 -3.77
C MET A 52 12.87 2.67 -2.61
N PRO A 53 12.55 1.38 -2.80
CA PRO A 53 12.22 0.49 -1.69
C PRO A 53 13.37 0.40 -0.69
N GLU A 54 13.05 0.35 0.60
CA GLU A 54 14.06 0.26 1.67
C GLU A 54 15.03 -0.92 1.50
N GLY A 55 14.54 -2.06 1.00
CA GLY A 55 15.33 -3.28 0.78
C GLY A 55 16.57 -3.06 -0.11
N ASN A 56 16.54 -2.07 -1.01
CA ASN A 56 17.68 -1.71 -1.83
C ASN A 56 18.82 -1.13 -0.99
N LEU A 57 18.49 -0.25 -0.04
CA LEU A 57 19.46 0.34 0.88
C LEU A 57 19.95 -0.68 1.90
N GLN A 58 19.04 -1.51 2.43
CA GLN A 58 19.37 -2.60 3.34
C GLN A 58 20.39 -3.58 2.73
N SER A 59 20.26 -3.88 1.44
CA SER A 59 21.20 -4.74 0.71
C SER A 59 22.62 -4.17 0.64
N ILE A 60 22.75 -2.83 0.68
CA ILE A 60 24.06 -2.14 0.68
C ILE A 60 24.60 -1.98 2.11
N MET A 61 23.74 -1.59 3.05
CA MET A 61 24.12 -1.25 4.42
C MET A 61 24.23 -2.47 5.35
N GLY A 62 23.60 -3.59 5.00
CA GLY A 62 23.47 -4.78 5.85
C GLY A 62 22.60 -4.57 7.09
N LYS A 63 21.89 -3.44 7.19
CA LYS A 63 20.97 -3.11 8.28
C LYS A 63 19.75 -2.35 7.74
N THR A 64 18.64 -2.47 8.47
CA THR A 64 17.39 -1.72 8.23
C THR A 64 17.62 -0.22 8.43
N VAL A 65 16.90 0.60 7.67
CA VAL A 65 16.90 2.05 7.78
C VAL A 65 15.98 2.46 8.92
N THR A 66 16.45 3.35 9.77
CA THR A 66 15.67 3.89 10.88
C THR A 66 15.56 5.41 10.78
N GLU A 67 14.60 6.02 11.48
CA GLU A 67 14.51 7.49 11.57
C GLU A 67 15.81 8.12 12.11
N ALA A 68 16.58 7.39 12.91
CA ALA A 68 17.88 7.84 13.40
C ALA A 68 18.95 7.93 12.29
N ASP A 69 18.74 7.30 11.14
CA ASP A 69 19.64 7.38 9.98
C ASP A 69 19.31 8.59 9.09
N LEU A 70 18.16 9.24 9.28
CA LEU A 70 17.72 10.39 8.51
C LEU A 70 18.68 11.57 8.66
N GLY A 71 19.15 12.10 7.53
CA GLY A 71 20.11 13.20 7.45
C GLY A 71 21.56 12.81 7.73
N ASN A 72 21.81 11.60 8.25
CA ASN A 72 23.14 11.15 8.63
C ASN A 72 23.94 10.61 7.44
N ILE A 73 25.27 10.77 7.52
CA ILE A 73 26.23 10.19 6.58
C ILE A 73 26.63 8.81 7.10
N ILE A 74 26.37 7.79 6.29
CA ILE A 74 26.53 6.39 6.64
C ILE A 74 27.64 5.79 5.77
N GLY A 75 28.55 5.05 6.41
CA GLY A 75 29.66 4.38 5.76
C GLY A 75 31.03 4.96 6.09
N PRO A 76 32.10 4.55 5.38
CA PRO A 76 32.08 3.71 4.18
C PRO A 76 31.50 2.30 4.41
N VAL A 77 30.67 1.82 3.50
CA VAL A 77 30.16 0.44 3.48
C VAL A 77 30.64 -0.26 2.20
N HIS A 78 30.91 -1.56 2.28
CA HIS A 78 31.37 -2.35 1.16
C HIS A 78 30.27 -3.30 0.69
N SER A 79 29.93 -3.24 -0.60
CA SER A 79 29.00 -4.15 -1.26
C SER A 79 29.74 -4.99 -2.30
N GLN A 80 29.02 -5.87 -3.00
CA GLN A 80 29.57 -6.61 -4.14
C GLN A 80 30.02 -5.73 -5.32
N TYR A 81 29.55 -4.47 -5.37
CA TYR A 81 29.86 -3.55 -6.46
C TYR A 81 31.05 -2.64 -6.14
N GLY A 82 31.36 -2.41 -4.86
CA GLY A 82 32.41 -1.50 -4.43
C GLY A 82 32.12 -0.84 -3.09
N TYR A 83 32.62 0.37 -2.90
CA TYR A 83 32.48 1.14 -1.67
C TYR A 83 31.46 2.26 -1.82
N HIS A 84 30.62 2.42 -0.81
CA HIS A 84 29.55 3.42 -0.78
C HIS A 84 29.68 4.28 0.49
N ILE A 85 29.38 5.57 0.36
CA ILE A 85 28.98 6.44 1.47
C ILE A 85 27.59 6.94 1.14
N LEU A 86 26.64 6.73 2.04
CA LEU A 86 25.23 7.04 1.84
C LEU A 86 24.81 8.23 2.69
N LYS A 87 23.87 9.01 2.21
CA LYS A 87 23.17 10.05 2.97
C LYS A 87 21.67 9.86 2.74
N ILE A 88 20.93 9.53 3.79
CA ILE A 88 19.47 9.36 3.70
C ILE A 88 18.83 10.73 3.84
N SER A 89 18.09 11.18 2.84
CA SER A 89 17.47 12.50 2.86
C SER A 89 16.04 12.45 3.38
N GLU A 90 15.30 11.40 3.03
CA GLU A 90 13.88 11.23 3.36
C GLU A 90 13.53 9.76 3.59
N ILE A 91 12.61 9.51 4.51
CA ILE A 91 12.01 8.21 4.77
C ILE A 91 10.51 8.41 4.74
N GLU A 92 9.84 7.68 3.85
CA GLU A 92 8.39 7.66 3.75
C GLU A 92 7.89 6.28 4.17
N VAL A 93 7.08 6.27 5.24
CA VAL A 93 6.40 5.05 5.66
C VAL A 93 4.92 5.20 5.39
N GLU A 94 4.44 4.46 4.40
CA GLU A 94 3.02 4.32 4.15
C GLU A 94 2.35 3.70 5.38
N LYS A 95 1.35 4.38 5.95
CA LYS A 95 0.59 3.88 7.09
C LYS A 95 -0.68 3.20 6.58
N ILE A 96 -0.81 1.91 6.86
CA ILE A 96 -2.05 1.19 6.60
C ILE A 96 -2.97 1.42 7.78
N GLU A 97 -4.09 2.11 7.54
CA GLU A 97 -5.12 2.30 8.55
C GLU A 97 -5.72 0.96 9.00
N GLY A 98 -6.08 0.89 10.28
CA GLY A 98 -6.68 -0.26 10.90
C GLY A 98 -6.65 -0.15 12.43
N PRO A 99 -7.11 -1.18 13.15
CA PRO A 99 -7.25 -1.12 14.60
C PRO A 99 -5.92 -1.23 15.36
N PHE A 100 -4.83 -1.65 14.70
CA PHE A 100 -3.51 -1.78 15.32
C PHE A 100 -2.73 -0.47 15.26
N ASN A 101 -2.14 -0.10 16.40
CA ASN A 101 -1.23 1.03 16.56
C ASN A 101 -0.21 0.72 17.68
N ALA A 102 0.74 1.63 17.89
CA ALA A 102 1.85 1.47 18.83
C ALA A 102 1.43 1.08 20.26
N GLU A 103 0.29 1.61 20.73
CA GLU A 103 -0.17 1.49 22.12
C GLU A 103 -1.06 0.27 22.37
N VAL A 104 -1.43 -0.48 21.32
CA VAL A 104 -2.29 -1.65 21.47
C VAL A 104 -1.54 -2.74 22.24
N SER A 105 -2.10 -3.17 23.38
CA SER A 105 -1.56 -4.29 24.16
C SER A 105 -1.74 -5.61 23.43
N MET A 106 -0.89 -6.60 23.68
CA MET A 106 -1.00 -7.93 23.09
C MET A 106 -2.33 -8.63 23.44
N ALA A 107 -2.87 -8.38 24.65
CA ALA A 107 -4.19 -8.85 25.03
C ALA A 107 -5.29 -8.24 24.16
N THR A 108 -5.28 -6.91 23.98
CA THR A 108 -6.25 -6.20 23.14
C THR A 108 -6.11 -6.61 21.68
N ALA A 109 -4.87 -6.76 21.20
CA ALA A 109 -4.59 -7.19 19.83
C ALA A 109 -5.23 -8.56 19.54
N ASN A 110 -5.05 -9.53 20.44
CA ASN A 110 -5.64 -10.86 20.31
C ASN A 110 -7.18 -10.87 20.40
N GLN A 111 -7.78 -9.89 21.11
CA GLN A 111 -9.24 -9.71 21.14
C GLN A 111 -9.77 -9.12 19.82
N ILE A 112 -9.05 -8.16 19.24
CA ILE A 112 -9.40 -7.54 17.95
C ILE A 112 -9.28 -8.57 16.82
N PHE A 113 -8.20 -9.35 16.83
CA PHE A 113 -7.87 -10.29 15.77
C PHE A 113 -7.22 -11.55 16.36
N PRO A 114 -7.96 -12.65 16.50
CA PRO A 114 -7.44 -13.89 17.11
C PRO A 114 -6.21 -14.50 16.40
N ASP A 115 -5.97 -14.13 15.14
CA ASP A 115 -4.81 -14.62 14.37
C ASP A 115 -3.55 -13.74 14.54
N VAL A 116 -3.58 -12.70 15.39
CA VAL A 116 -2.42 -11.81 15.62
C VAL A 116 -1.16 -12.60 15.95
N HIS A 117 -1.25 -13.59 16.85
CA HIS A 117 -0.09 -14.40 17.18
C HIS A 117 0.45 -15.14 15.95
N THR A 118 -0.43 -15.74 15.15
CA THR A 118 -0.05 -16.48 13.94
C THR A 118 0.67 -15.57 12.94
N VAL A 119 0.15 -14.36 12.72
CA VAL A 119 0.77 -13.37 11.81
C VAL A 119 2.13 -12.91 12.34
N LEU A 120 2.19 -12.52 13.62
CA LEU A 120 3.44 -12.08 14.26
C LEU A 120 4.53 -13.16 14.24
N PHE A 121 4.13 -14.41 14.45
CA PHE A 121 5.05 -15.55 14.39
C PHE A 121 5.55 -15.80 12.97
N LYS A 122 4.65 -15.90 11.99
CA LYS A 122 4.97 -16.24 10.61
C LYS A 122 5.80 -15.17 9.91
N GLU A 123 5.42 -13.91 10.08
CA GLU A 123 6.02 -12.79 9.35
C GLU A 123 7.22 -12.19 10.09
N PHE A 124 7.19 -12.16 11.43
CA PHE A 124 8.20 -11.45 12.24
C PHE A 124 8.96 -12.32 13.23
N HIS A 125 8.61 -13.60 13.38
CA HIS A 125 9.20 -14.53 14.35
C HIS A 125 9.06 -14.05 15.82
N ILE A 126 7.97 -13.33 16.10
CA ILE A 126 7.61 -12.86 17.44
C ILE A 126 6.67 -13.87 18.11
N GLY A 127 6.84 -14.11 19.42
CA GLY A 127 6.01 -15.05 20.18
C GLY A 127 6.52 -16.49 20.19
N MET A 128 7.79 -16.72 19.83
CA MET A 128 8.43 -18.02 20.05
C MET A 128 8.77 -18.21 21.53
N PRO A 129 9.01 -19.45 22.01
CA PRO A 129 9.55 -19.66 23.36
C PRO A 129 10.84 -18.87 23.63
N VAL A 130 11.60 -18.55 22.58
CA VAL A 130 12.83 -17.73 22.62
C VAL A 130 12.58 -16.23 22.43
N THR A 131 11.41 -15.83 21.93
CA THR A 131 10.98 -14.43 21.73
C THR A 131 9.61 -14.18 22.38
N PRO A 132 9.44 -14.48 23.69
CA PRO A 132 8.14 -14.36 24.34
C PRO A 132 7.76 -12.89 24.54
N TYR A 133 6.46 -12.64 24.58
CA TYR A 133 5.88 -11.37 25.04
C TYR A 133 4.81 -11.67 26.09
N LYS A 134 4.50 -10.67 26.93
CA LYS A 134 3.41 -10.74 27.90
C LYS A 134 2.15 -10.12 27.31
N THR A 135 1.02 -10.42 27.94
CA THR A 135 -0.30 -9.91 27.53
C THR A 135 -0.44 -8.39 27.64
N GLU A 136 0.26 -7.80 28.61
CA GLU A 136 0.25 -6.37 28.91
C GLU A 136 1.24 -5.57 28.06
N ASP A 137 2.18 -6.23 27.38
CA ASP A 137 3.15 -5.56 26.52
C ASP A 137 2.42 -4.91 25.34
N THR A 138 2.87 -3.75 24.90
CA THR A 138 2.32 -3.06 23.73
C THR A 138 3.03 -3.52 22.47
N LEU A 139 2.41 -3.32 21.29
CA LEU A 139 3.09 -3.57 20.01
C LEU A 139 4.41 -2.82 19.93
N ALA A 140 4.49 -1.59 20.44
CA ALA A 140 5.73 -0.82 20.51
C ALA A 140 6.80 -1.49 21.36
N SER A 141 6.49 -1.91 22.59
CA SER A 141 7.47 -2.54 23.47
C SER A 141 7.93 -3.90 22.94
N VAL A 142 7.01 -4.70 22.41
CA VAL A 142 7.33 -5.99 21.78
C VAL A 142 8.25 -5.81 20.58
N CYS A 143 7.98 -4.83 19.70
CA CYS A 143 8.85 -4.57 18.56
C CYS A 143 10.23 -4.08 18.98
N GLN A 144 10.30 -3.20 19.98
CA GLN A 144 11.56 -2.70 20.52
C GLN A 144 12.43 -3.82 21.10
N ASP A 145 11.86 -4.68 21.94
CA ASP A 145 12.57 -5.79 22.59
C ASP A 145 13.09 -6.82 21.59
N GLN A 146 12.38 -7.00 20.47
CA GLN A 146 12.70 -7.98 19.44
C GLN A 146 13.46 -7.37 18.24
N GLY A 147 13.81 -6.08 18.29
CA GLY A 147 14.52 -5.38 17.22
C GLY A 147 13.76 -5.35 15.89
N LYS A 148 12.43 -5.23 15.94
CA LYS A 148 11.53 -5.20 14.78
C LYS A 148 11.07 -3.78 14.47
N ASN A 149 10.83 -3.49 13.20
CA ASN A 149 10.25 -2.21 12.80
C ASN A 149 8.76 -2.20 13.18
N LEU A 150 8.41 -1.31 14.11
CA LEU A 150 7.04 -1.20 14.64
C LEU A 150 6.01 -0.90 13.53
N GLN A 151 6.35 -0.04 12.58
CA GLN A 151 5.40 0.38 11.56
C GLN A 151 5.18 -0.71 10.51
N GLU A 152 6.20 -1.52 10.20
CA GLU A 152 6.04 -2.72 9.36
C GLU A 152 5.09 -3.73 10.00
N VAL A 153 5.26 -3.97 11.31
CA VAL A 153 4.40 -4.88 12.08
C VAL A 153 2.96 -4.37 12.09
N ILE A 154 2.74 -3.09 12.43
CA ILE A 154 1.40 -2.47 12.41
C ILE A 154 0.75 -2.60 11.03
N ASN A 155 1.49 -2.27 9.97
CA ASN A 155 0.97 -2.33 8.61
C ASN A 155 0.60 -3.77 8.21
N CYS A 156 1.43 -4.74 8.58
CA CYS A 156 1.15 -6.15 8.33
C CYS A 156 -0.12 -6.61 9.05
N LEU A 157 -0.25 -6.30 10.34
CA LEU A 157 -1.43 -6.65 11.13
C LEU A 157 -2.70 -5.97 10.60
N ASN A 158 -2.64 -4.67 10.28
CA ASN A 158 -3.79 -3.94 9.73
C ASN A 158 -4.20 -4.48 8.36
N ARG A 159 -3.24 -4.88 7.51
CA ARG A 159 -3.52 -5.52 6.21
C ARG A 159 -4.23 -6.86 6.39
N GLU A 160 -3.63 -7.79 7.16
CA GLU A 160 -4.19 -9.12 7.42
C GLU A 160 -5.56 -9.04 8.09
N TYR A 161 -5.73 -8.11 9.03
CA TYR A 161 -7.02 -7.84 9.65
C TYR A 161 -8.06 -7.36 8.65
N SER A 162 -7.70 -6.41 7.78
CA SER A 162 -8.61 -5.87 6.78
C SER A 162 -9.02 -6.93 5.77
N GLU A 163 -8.10 -7.79 5.33
CA GLU A 163 -8.38 -8.87 4.38
C GLU A 163 -9.32 -9.92 4.98
N LYS A 164 -9.21 -10.21 6.28
CA LYS A 164 -10.09 -11.17 6.96
C LYS A 164 -11.39 -10.57 7.47
N ASN A 165 -11.47 -9.25 7.60
CA ASN A 165 -12.67 -8.54 8.08
C ASN A 165 -13.28 -7.65 6.97
N ILE A 166 -13.29 -8.15 5.74
CA ILE A 166 -14.09 -7.60 4.66
C ILE A 166 -15.55 -7.71 5.09
N ALA A 167 -16.28 -6.60 5.08
CA ALA A 167 -17.69 -6.61 5.42
C ALA A 167 -18.46 -7.03 4.16
N ILE A 168 -19.25 -8.09 4.27
CA ILE A 168 -19.96 -8.68 3.13
C ILE A 168 -21.47 -8.54 3.35
N MET A 169 -22.22 -8.23 2.29
CA MET A 169 -23.67 -8.37 2.24
C MET A 169 -24.02 -9.53 1.31
N THR A 170 -24.85 -10.46 1.77
CA THR A 170 -25.30 -11.56 0.89
C THR A 170 -26.25 -11.04 -0.18
N CYS A 171 -26.31 -11.76 -1.30
CA CYS A 171 -27.23 -11.44 -2.39
C CYS A 171 -28.70 -11.40 -1.92
N GLU A 172 -29.11 -12.34 -1.05
CA GLU A 172 -30.46 -12.41 -0.50
C GLU A 172 -30.76 -11.24 0.46
N GLU A 173 -29.80 -10.83 1.29
CA GLU A 173 -29.94 -9.67 2.18
C GLU A 173 -30.15 -8.40 1.36
N LEU A 174 -29.34 -8.19 0.32
CA LEU A 174 -29.48 -7.04 -0.57
C LEU A 174 -30.86 -7.04 -1.26
N LYS A 175 -31.28 -8.21 -1.79
CA LYS A 175 -32.60 -8.35 -2.42
C LYS A 175 -33.74 -8.02 -1.46
N GLN A 176 -33.67 -8.49 -0.23
CA GLN A 176 -34.66 -8.18 0.81
C GLN A 176 -34.72 -6.67 1.12
N LYS A 177 -33.56 -6.00 1.20
CA LYS A 177 -33.47 -4.54 1.41
C LYS A 177 -34.07 -3.75 0.25
N ILE A 178 -33.81 -4.18 -0.99
CA ILE A 178 -34.42 -3.60 -2.19
C ILE A 178 -35.94 -3.77 -2.16
N ASP A 179 -36.43 -4.99 -1.91
CA ASP A 179 -37.87 -5.30 -1.93
C ASP A 179 -38.65 -4.60 -0.81
N SER A 180 -38.02 -4.36 0.33
CA SER A 180 -38.62 -3.66 1.47
C SER A 180 -38.56 -2.13 1.35
N GLY A 181 -37.91 -1.59 0.31
CA GLY A 181 -37.73 -0.15 0.10
C GLY A 181 -36.68 0.49 1.02
N ASN A 182 -36.06 -0.27 1.94
CA ASN A 182 -34.94 0.20 2.76
C ASN A 182 -33.61 -0.01 2.02
N LYS A 183 -33.51 0.61 0.85
CA LYS A 183 -32.45 0.34 -0.10
C LYS A 183 -31.13 1.03 0.31
N PRO A 184 -30.01 0.30 0.44
CA PRO A 184 -28.70 0.91 0.64
C PRO A 184 -28.25 1.68 -0.62
N THR A 185 -27.25 2.53 -0.49
CA THR A 185 -26.58 3.11 -1.66
C THR A 185 -25.80 2.00 -2.36
N MET A 186 -26.12 1.68 -3.60
CA MET A 186 -25.42 0.65 -4.37
C MET A 186 -24.45 1.33 -5.33
N LEU A 187 -23.15 1.10 -5.13
CA LEU A 187 -22.08 1.64 -5.97
C LEU A 187 -21.52 0.52 -6.85
N ASP A 188 -21.64 0.69 -8.16
CA ASP A 188 -21.12 -0.22 -9.18
C ASP A 188 -19.75 0.30 -9.62
N ILE A 189 -18.70 -0.46 -9.30
CA ILE A 189 -17.28 -0.08 -9.49
C ILE A 189 -16.68 -0.74 -10.72
N ARG A 190 -17.54 -1.34 -11.55
CA ARG A 190 -17.16 -2.02 -12.78
C ARG A 190 -17.05 -1.02 -13.93
N GLU A 191 -16.43 -1.48 -15.00
CA GLU A 191 -16.33 -0.71 -16.22
C GLU A 191 -17.70 -0.50 -16.88
N SER A 192 -17.81 0.56 -17.68
CA SER A 192 -19.07 0.91 -18.34
C SER A 192 -19.58 -0.23 -19.24
N TRP A 193 -18.67 -0.92 -19.94
CA TRP A 193 -19.02 -2.04 -20.81
C TRP A 193 -19.49 -3.28 -20.03
N GLU A 194 -18.93 -3.57 -18.86
CA GLU A 194 -19.40 -4.65 -17.97
C GLU A 194 -20.83 -4.40 -17.51
N ARG A 195 -21.13 -3.12 -17.28
CA ARG A 195 -22.42 -2.64 -16.82
C ARG A 195 -23.50 -2.63 -17.91
N ASP A 196 -23.09 -2.48 -19.17
CA ASP A 196 -23.96 -2.63 -20.33
C ASP A 196 -24.42 -4.09 -20.51
N ILE A 197 -23.60 -5.07 -20.11
CA ILE A 197 -23.96 -6.49 -20.15
C ILE A 197 -25.01 -6.84 -19.09
N ALA A 198 -24.76 -6.41 -17.85
CA ALA A 198 -25.63 -6.64 -16.72
C ALA A 198 -25.45 -5.55 -15.66
N LYS A 199 -26.55 -5.15 -15.02
CA LYS A 199 -26.53 -4.21 -13.90
C LYS A 199 -27.65 -4.52 -12.91
N ILE A 200 -27.42 -4.22 -11.64
CA ILE A 200 -28.49 -4.17 -10.65
C ILE A 200 -29.19 -2.81 -10.80
N GLU A 201 -30.51 -2.83 -11.00
CA GLU A 201 -31.28 -1.60 -11.22
C GLU A 201 -31.10 -0.59 -10.07
N ASP A 202 -31.12 0.69 -10.43
CA ASP A 202 -30.90 1.82 -9.53
C ASP A 202 -29.52 1.78 -8.80
N SER A 203 -28.50 1.09 -9.33
CA SER A 203 -27.09 1.24 -8.90
C SER A 203 -26.47 2.52 -9.48
N HIS A 204 -25.51 3.12 -8.77
CA HIS A 204 -24.72 4.26 -9.26
C HIS A 204 -23.37 3.77 -9.76
N ILE A 205 -23.00 4.10 -11.00
CA ILE A 205 -21.64 3.84 -11.49
C ILE A 205 -20.66 4.83 -10.86
N ILE A 206 -19.52 4.33 -10.41
CA ILE A 206 -18.40 5.14 -9.94
C ILE A 206 -17.14 4.76 -10.73
N ASN A 207 -16.45 5.77 -11.26
CA ASN A 207 -15.24 5.62 -12.06
C ASN A 207 -14.26 6.77 -11.75
N ALA A 208 -13.07 6.74 -12.37
CA ALA A 208 -12.03 7.74 -12.16
C ALA A 208 -12.54 9.18 -12.37
N GLU A 209 -13.37 9.40 -13.39
CA GLU A 209 -13.84 10.73 -13.79
C GLU A 209 -14.90 11.31 -12.83
N ASN A 210 -15.71 10.47 -12.19
CA ASN A 210 -16.90 10.90 -11.46
C ASN A 210 -16.84 10.67 -9.94
N ASN A 211 -15.80 10.02 -9.43
CA ASN A 211 -15.76 9.54 -8.04
C ASN A 211 -15.99 10.65 -7.01
N GLU A 212 -15.30 11.78 -7.11
CA GLU A 212 -15.43 12.89 -6.15
C GLU A 212 -16.85 13.46 -6.13
N HIS A 213 -17.47 13.60 -7.31
CA HIS A 213 -18.85 14.05 -7.41
C HIS A 213 -19.82 13.06 -6.78
N VAL A 214 -19.74 11.78 -7.17
CA VAL A 214 -20.61 10.70 -6.67
C VAL A 214 -20.50 10.58 -5.16
N LEU A 215 -19.29 10.53 -4.62
CA LEU A 215 -19.04 10.39 -3.18
C LEU A 215 -19.47 11.61 -2.38
N GLY A 216 -19.39 12.81 -2.96
CA GLY A 216 -19.90 14.05 -2.35
C GLY A 216 -21.41 14.08 -2.18
N THR A 217 -22.17 13.22 -2.87
CA THR A 217 -23.64 13.18 -2.77
C THR A 217 -24.18 12.34 -1.60
N PHE A 218 -23.33 11.57 -0.92
CA PHE A 218 -23.75 10.64 0.13
C PHE A 218 -23.20 10.98 1.51
N GLU A 219 -24.01 10.74 2.54
CA GLU A 219 -23.58 10.83 3.93
C GLU A 219 -22.60 9.70 4.28
N LYS A 220 -21.60 10.00 5.12
CA LYS A 220 -20.49 9.09 5.43
C LYS A 220 -20.89 7.86 6.27
N ASP A 221 -22.04 7.91 6.92
CA ASP A 221 -22.61 6.85 7.75
C ASP A 221 -23.69 6.03 7.03
N ARG A 222 -24.09 6.42 5.82
CA ARG A 222 -25.07 5.68 5.01
C ARG A 222 -24.52 4.29 4.65
N GLU A 223 -25.41 3.29 4.65
CA GLU A 223 -25.05 1.93 4.23
C GLU A 223 -24.79 1.92 2.71
N ILE A 224 -23.59 1.49 2.34
CA ILE A 224 -23.11 1.39 0.96
C ILE A 224 -22.85 -0.09 0.66
N VAL A 225 -23.31 -0.53 -0.52
CA VAL A 225 -23.01 -1.87 -1.06
C VAL A 225 -22.24 -1.71 -2.35
N LEU A 226 -21.05 -2.30 -2.40
CA LEU A 226 -20.16 -2.30 -3.55
C LEU A 226 -20.48 -3.47 -4.46
N ILE A 227 -20.69 -3.18 -5.74
CA ILE A 227 -20.97 -4.14 -6.80
C ILE A 227 -19.76 -4.19 -7.72
N ASP A 228 -19.26 -5.40 -7.87
CA ASP A 228 -18.14 -5.79 -8.73
C ASP A 228 -18.55 -7.06 -9.51
N TRP A 229 -17.69 -7.63 -10.34
CA TRP A 229 -17.90 -8.85 -11.10
C TRP A 229 -17.99 -10.09 -10.20
N LYS A 230 -16.87 -10.48 -9.57
CA LYS A 230 -16.75 -11.69 -8.72
C LYS A 230 -16.23 -11.40 -7.30
N GLN A 231 -16.35 -10.13 -6.86
CA GLN A 231 -15.90 -9.64 -5.55
C GLN A 231 -14.36 -9.55 -5.40
N ASP A 232 -13.62 -9.44 -6.51
CA ASP A 232 -12.16 -9.35 -6.51
C ASP A 232 -11.66 -7.91 -6.31
N ARG A 233 -12.37 -6.91 -6.88
CA ARG A 233 -12.05 -5.48 -6.81
C ARG A 233 -12.70 -4.79 -5.61
N SER A 234 -13.90 -5.23 -5.23
CA SER A 234 -14.69 -4.56 -4.18
C SER A 234 -14.02 -4.48 -2.79
N PRO A 235 -13.24 -5.46 -2.30
CA PRO A 235 -12.56 -5.36 -1.00
C PRO A 235 -11.56 -4.21 -0.91
N SER A 236 -10.75 -4.03 -1.96
CA SER A 236 -9.79 -2.93 -2.05
C SER A 236 -10.50 -1.57 -2.07
N PHE A 237 -11.62 -1.48 -2.81
CA PHE A 237 -12.41 -0.25 -2.81
C PHE A 237 -13.10 0.03 -1.47
N GLN A 238 -13.57 -1.02 -0.78
CA GLN A 238 -14.13 -0.90 0.57
C GLN A 238 -13.13 -0.24 1.52
N LYS A 239 -11.87 -0.66 1.45
CA LYS A 239 -10.78 -0.07 2.23
C LYS A 239 -10.54 1.40 1.86
N TRP A 240 -10.48 1.70 0.57
CA TRP A 240 -10.27 3.06 0.08
C TRP A 240 -11.37 4.04 0.52
N LEU A 241 -12.63 3.61 0.49
CA LEU A 241 -13.76 4.39 1.02
C LEU A 241 -13.68 4.57 2.53
N SER A 242 -13.24 3.53 3.25
CA SER A 242 -13.08 3.58 4.72
C SER A 242 -12.08 4.66 5.13
N GLN A 243 -10.95 4.77 4.40
CA GLN A 243 -9.93 5.83 4.60
C GLN A 243 -10.48 7.25 4.35
N ARG A 244 -11.53 7.38 3.55
CA ARG A 244 -12.25 8.65 3.30
C ARG A 244 -13.41 8.88 4.27
N GLY A 245 -13.43 8.15 5.38
CA GLY A 245 -14.35 8.31 6.49
C GLY A 245 -15.72 7.66 6.30
N PHE A 246 -15.95 6.88 5.24
CA PHE A 246 -17.17 6.10 5.08
C PHE A 246 -17.15 4.89 6.03
N LYS A 247 -18.23 4.65 6.77
CA LYS A 247 -18.20 3.72 7.92
C LYS A 247 -18.96 2.41 7.70
N ASN A 248 -19.95 2.41 6.81
CA ASN A 248 -20.86 1.28 6.63
C ASN A 248 -20.83 0.80 5.18
N ILE A 249 -19.67 0.30 4.75
CA ILE A 249 -19.46 -0.18 3.38
C ILE A 249 -19.39 -1.71 3.43
N LYS A 250 -20.14 -2.37 2.55
CA LYS A 250 -20.13 -3.83 2.40
C LYS A 250 -19.89 -4.21 0.94
N CYS A 251 -19.17 -5.29 0.69
CA CYS A 251 -19.04 -5.89 -0.63
C CYS A 251 -20.21 -6.83 -0.88
N LEU A 252 -20.80 -6.79 -2.09
CA LEU A 252 -21.79 -7.79 -2.49
C LEU A 252 -21.11 -9.16 -2.63
N GLU A 253 -21.59 -10.15 -1.89
CA GLU A 253 -21.09 -11.53 -1.92
C GLU A 253 -21.05 -12.06 -3.35
N GLY A 254 -19.86 -12.44 -3.82
CA GLY A 254 -19.65 -13.01 -5.16
C GLY A 254 -19.96 -12.05 -6.32
N GLY A 255 -20.16 -10.76 -6.04
CA GLY A 255 -20.43 -9.73 -7.05
C GLY A 255 -21.70 -9.97 -7.87
N ILE A 256 -21.75 -9.31 -9.03
CA ILE A 256 -22.88 -9.41 -9.96
C ILE A 256 -22.98 -10.78 -10.62
N ASP A 257 -21.88 -11.52 -10.73
CA ASP A 257 -21.89 -12.88 -11.28
C ASP A 257 -22.75 -13.79 -10.39
N PHE A 258 -22.50 -13.76 -9.08
CA PHE A 258 -23.28 -14.54 -8.12
C PHE A 258 -24.71 -14.03 -7.95
N TRP A 259 -24.92 -12.71 -8.01
CA TRP A 259 -26.25 -12.12 -8.05
C TRP A 259 -27.07 -12.61 -9.25
N SER A 260 -26.45 -12.66 -10.43
CA SER A 260 -27.10 -13.13 -11.66
C SER A 260 -27.38 -14.63 -11.62
N GLU A 261 -26.54 -15.40 -10.93
CA GLU A 261 -26.78 -16.83 -10.71
C GLU A 261 -27.94 -17.11 -9.75
N LYS A 262 -28.04 -16.34 -8.65
CA LYS A 262 -28.95 -16.66 -7.54
C LYS A 262 -30.23 -15.83 -7.46
N ILE A 263 -30.16 -14.54 -7.81
CA ILE A 263 -31.23 -13.58 -7.54
C ILE A 263 -31.96 -13.18 -8.81
N ASP A 264 -31.23 -12.74 -9.84
CA ASP A 264 -31.81 -12.34 -11.12
C ASP A 264 -31.20 -13.11 -12.28
N THR A 265 -31.71 -14.34 -12.48
CA THR A 265 -31.28 -15.28 -13.53
C THR A 265 -31.58 -14.84 -14.95
N ARG A 266 -32.19 -13.65 -15.13
CA ARG A 266 -32.42 -13.02 -16.44
C ARG A 266 -31.24 -12.14 -16.87
N LEU A 267 -30.35 -11.77 -15.94
CA LEU A 267 -29.15 -11.00 -16.25
C LEU A 267 -28.13 -11.88 -16.98
N ASN A 268 -27.45 -11.30 -17.96
CA ASN A 268 -26.39 -11.98 -18.68
C ASN A 268 -25.16 -12.14 -17.78
N ARG A 269 -24.50 -13.29 -17.86
CA ARG A 269 -23.19 -13.54 -17.24
C ARG A 269 -22.10 -13.42 -18.28
N TYR A 270 -20.91 -13.04 -17.85
CA TYR A 270 -19.73 -12.85 -18.70
C TYR A 270 -18.47 -13.28 -17.95
N ASP A 271 -17.42 -13.55 -18.71
CA ASP A 271 -16.07 -13.78 -18.19
C ASP A 271 -15.09 -12.76 -18.77
N ILE A 272 -14.10 -12.38 -17.96
CA ILE A 272 -13.00 -11.48 -18.33
C ILE A 272 -11.74 -12.33 -18.42
N ASP A 273 -11.01 -12.23 -19.53
CA ASP A 273 -9.72 -12.89 -19.68
C ASP A 273 -8.68 -12.22 -18.76
N GLU A 274 -7.77 -13.01 -18.17
CA GLU A 274 -6.81 -12.53 -17.15
C GLU A 274 -5.92 -11.36 -17.64
N ASP A 275 -5.69 -11.26 -18.95
CA ASP A 275 -4.90 -10.19 -19.58
C ASP A 275 -5.68 -8.87 -19.76
N ASP A 276 -7.02 -8.90 -19.70
CA ASP A 276 -7.91 -7.74 -19.87
C ASP A 276 -8.47 -7.23 -18.51
N GLY A 277 -7.91 -7.72 -17.40
CA GLY A 277 -8.38 -7.46 -16.04
C GLY A 277 -8.21 -6.01 -15.59
N TYR A 278 -9.29 -5.24 -15.65
CA TYR A 278 -9.38 -3.90 -15.07
C TYR A 278 -8.99 -3.87 -13.59
N ARG A 279 -8.12 -2.94 -13.18
CA ARG A 279 -7.66 -2.81 -11.79
C ARG A 279 -8.43 -1.68 -11.12
N TYR A 280 -8.83 -1.89 -9.87
CA TYR A 280 -9.50 -0.83 -9.12
C TYR A 280 -8.62 0.43 -8.93
N GLU A 281 -7.29 0.26 -9.00
CA GLU A 281 -6.31 1.34 -9.05
C GLU A 281 -6.61 2.38 -10.15
N ASP A 282 -7.22 1.97 -11.26
CA ASP A 282 -7.59 2.85 -12.37
C ASP A 282 -8.71 3.84 -11.98
N ILE A 283 -9.52 3.54 -10.96
CA ILE A 283 -10.51 4.48 -10.39
C ILE A 283 -9.83 5.52 -9.49
N LEU A 284 -8.61 5.24 -9.02
CA LEU A 284 -7.89 6.03 -8.02
C LEU A 284 -6.87 7.00 -8.57
N GLU A 285 -6.41 6.78 -9.80
CA GLU A 285 -5.41 7.64 -10.40
C GLU A 285 -6.03 9.01 -10.71
N GLU A 286 -5.66 10.01 -9.89
CA GLU A 286 -5.74 11.41 -10.31
C GLU A 286 -4.84 11.56 -11.54
N ASN A 287 -5.43 11.94 -12.67
CA ASN A 287 -4.76 12.32 -13.92
C ASN A 287 -3.35 12.90 -13.68
N ASN A 288 -2.33 12.05 -13.83
CA ASN A 288 -0.93 12.45 -13.80
C ASN A 288 -0.19 11.87 -15.01
N GLU A 289 -0.87 11.79 -16.14
CA GLU A 289 -0.22 11.64 -17.43
C GLU A 289 -0.46 12.91 -18.26
N GLU A 290 0.59 13.71 -18.33
CA GLU A 290 0.77 14.67 -19.43
C GLU A 290 0.61 13.89 -20.74
N HIS A 291 -0.40 14.28 -21.54
CA HIS A 291 -0.58 13.81 -22.90
C HIS A 291 0.70 14.06 -23.71
N ASP A 292 1.48 13.01 -23.97
CA ASP A 292 2.42 12.99 -25.07
C ASP A 292 1.60 12.74 -26.36
N ASP A 293 1.41 13.82 -27.11
CA ASP A 293 0.78 13.82 -28.43
C ASP A 293 1.55 12.89 -29.39
N HIS A 294 0.97 11.75 -29.73
CA HIS A 294 1.42 10.96 -30.87
C HIS A 294 1.00 11.67 -32.18
N GLU A 295 1.86 12.57 -32.66
CA GLU A 295 1.84 13.02 -34.04
C GLU A 295 2.21 11.89 -35.01
N GLY A 296 1.25 11.56 -35.89
CA GLY A 296 1.46 11.36 -37.32
C GLY A 296 2.43 10.26 -37.78
N HIS A 297 1.91 9.06 -38.02
CA HIS A 297 2.46 8.20 -39.06
C HIS A 297 1.69 8.38 -40.37
N ASP A 298 2.18 9.33 -41.17
CA ASP A 298 2.08 9.28 -42.62
C ASP A 298 3.45 8.88 -43.15
N HIS A 299 3.55 7.72 -43.81
CA HIS A 299 4.50 7.50 -44.91
C HIS A 299 4.26 6.18 -45.64
N SER A 300 3.90 6.37 -46.91
CA SER A 300 4.19 5.58 -48.12
C SER A 300 3.27 4.41 -48.49
#